data_AF-A0A3L6SBE1-F1
#
_entry.id   AF-A0A3L6SBE1-F1
#
_cell.length_a   1.000
_cell.length_b   1.000
_cell.length_c   1.000
_cell.angle_alpha   90.00
_cell.angle_beta   90.00
_cell.angle_gamma   90.00
#
_symmetry.space_group_name_H-M   'P 1'
#
loop_
_entity.id
_entity.type
_entity.pdbx_description
1 polymer ?
#
loop_
_entity_poly.entity_id
_entity_poly.type
_entity_poly.pdbx_seq_one_letter_code
_entity_poly.pdbx_strand_id
1 'polypeptide(L)'
;MPLAACTAGGDGGAAATWTPPFCTIMAVDTSDFSYLSCPRCELALPDGAVSCFACGGGGGGGQPAPTRVYRLLLSLATHDRVVPVVLFNRTARTLMGCPADDLARFFAAHPGSARAAAEALRGEMCRVVLRAPARNKRSTGAADERLRVVSVVPLRDSFRPIVDALRTLYPRS
;
A
#
# COMPACT_ATOMS: atom_id res chain seq x y z
N MET A 1 -16.44 -34.73 -4.01
CA MET A 1 -16.94 -33.77 -5.04
C MET A 1 -15.73 -33.09 -5.65
N PRO A 2 -15.28 -33.48 -6.85
CA PRO A 2 -14.07 -32.94 -7.45
C PRO A 2 -14.32 -31.58 -8.12
N LEU A 3 -13.27 -30.76 -8.12
CA LEU A 3 -13.16 -29.41 -8.66
C LEU A 3 -13.30 -29.40 -10.19
N ALA A 4 -14.08 -28.46 -10.71
CA ALA A 4 -14.08 -28.11 -12.13
C ALA A 4 -12.95 -27.12 -12.41
N ALA A 5 -11.98 -27.57 -13.20
CA ALA A 5 -11.00 -26.73 -13.88
C ALA A 5 -11.60 -26.20 -15.20
N CYS A 6 -11.47 -24.89 -15.45
CA CYS A 6 -11.69 -24.29 -16.77
C CYS A 6 -10.56 -23.26 -16.99
N THR A 7 -9.46 -23.66 -17.63
CA THR A 7 -9.12 -23.41 -19.05
C THR A 7 -8.57 -22.01 -19.32
N ALA A 8 -7.27 -21.97 -19.63
CA ALA A 8 -6.62 -20.86 -20.29
C ALA A 8 -7.15 -20.72 -21.73
N GLY A 9 -7.74 -19.56 -22.04
CA GLY A 9 -8.06 -19.10 -23.38
C GLY A 9 -7.58 -17.64 -23.46
N GLY A 10 -6.68 -17.36 -24.39
CA GLY A 10 -6.10 -16.04 -24.58
C GLY A 10 -7.09 -15.08 -25.22
N ASP A 11 -7.18 -13.89 -24.63
CA ASP A 11 -7.54 -12.64 -25.30
C ASP A 11 -6.97 -11.48 -24.45
N GLY A 12 -6.56 -10.39 -25.10
CA GLY A 12 -5.80 -9.25 -24.56
C GLY A 12 -6.00 -8.98 -23.06
N GLY A 13 -5.03 -9.43 -22.26
CA GLY A 13 -5.21 -9.69 -20.83
C GLY A 13 -5.46 -8.43 -19.99
N ALA A 14 -6.73 -8.10 -19.77
CA ALA A 14 -7.11 -7.30 -18.63
C ALA A 14 -6.63 -8.01 -17.35
N ALA A 15 -5.82 -7.33 -16.54
CA ALA A 15 -5.30 -7.90 -15.30
C ALA A 15 -6.45 -8.45 -14.44
N ALA A 16 -6.43 -9.75 -14.16
CA ALA A 16 -7.49 -10.42 -13.42
C ALA A 16 -7.75 -9.70 -12.09
N THR A 17 -9.00 -9.32 -11.87
CA THR A 17 -9.46 -8.66 -10.64
C THR A 17 -10.19 -9.70 -9.79
N TRP A 18 -9.88 -9.76 -8.50
CA TRP A 18 -10.45 -10.70 -7.55
C TRP A 18 -10.93 -9.96 -6.31
N THR A 19 -12.11 -10.32 -5.79
CA THR A 19 -12.74 -9.68 -4.63
C THR A 19 -13.19 -10.78 -3.67
N PRO A 20 -12.47 -11.04 -2.56
CA PRO A 20 -12.99 -11.94 -1.53
C PRO A 20 -14.23 -11.32 -0.87
N PRO A 21 -15.19 -12.13 -0.39
CA PRO A 21 -16.40 -11.62 0.28
C PRO A 21 -16.09 -10.65 1.44
N PHE A 22 -15.10 -11.03 2.26
CA PHE A 22 -14.46 -10.23 3.30
C PHE A 22 -13.08 -10.83 3.61
N CYS A 23 -12.22 -10.05 4.26
CA CYS A 23 -10.93 -10.49 4.75
C CYS A 23 -10.58 -9.81 6.07
N THR A 24 -9.60 -10.35 6.78
CA THR A 24 -9.06 -9.77 8.01
C THR A 24 -7.59 -9.43 7.83
N ILE A 25 -7.17 -8.26 8.28
CA ILE A 25 -5.75 -7.88 8.30
C ILE A 25 -5.05 -8.68 9.40
N MET A 26 -4.10 -9.54 9.02
CA MET A 26 -3.36 -10.39 9.96
C MET A 26 -2.03 -9.78 10.40
N ALA A 27 -1.38 -9.05 9.49
CA ALA A 27 -0.10 -8.42 9.72
C ALA A 27 0.08 -7.22 8.78
N VAL A 28 0.86 -6.25 9.26
CA VAL A 28 1.26 -5.04 8.54
C VAL A 28 2.77 -4.91 8.64
N ASP A 29 3.45 -4.73 7.53
CA ASP A 29 4.87 -4.38 7.53
C ASP A 29 5.02 -2.85 7.46
N THR A 30 5.49 -2.27 8.56
CA THR A 30 5.75 -0.83 8.67
C THR A 30 7.22 -0.47 8.50
N SER A 31 8.11 -1.43 8.23
CA SER A 31 9.55 -1.16 8.09
C SER A 31 9.89 -0.42 6.80
N ASP A 32 9.18 -0.74 5.71
CA ASP A 32 9.40 -0.21 4.36
C ASP A 32 8.06 0.23 3.73
N PHE A 33 7.27 0.95 4.52
CA PHE A 33 5.87 1.28 4.19
C PHE A 33 5.71 2.40 3.15
N SER A 34 6.80 3.02 2.69
CA SER A 34 6.77 4.19 1.81
C SER A 34 8.01 4.30 0.94
N TYR A 35 7.89 5.02 -0.18
CA TYR A 35 9.00 5.34 -1.07
C TYR A 35 8.84 6.77 -1.61
N LEU A 36 9.89 7.32 -2.21
CA LEU A 36 9.84 8.62 -2.88
C LEU A 36 9.34 8.46 -4.32
N SER A 37 8.43 9.33 -4.75
CA SER A 37 7.98 9.42 -6.13
C SER A 37 8.00 10.85 -6.64
N CYS A 38 8.17 11.00 -7.95
CA CYS A 38 7.98 12.29 -8.60
C CYS A 38 6.48 12.62 -8.68
N PRO A 39 6.02 13.78 -8.16
CA PRO A 39 4.60 14.14 -8.25
C PRO A 39 4.14 14.45 -9.69
N ARG A 40 5.08 14.63 -10.64
CA ARG A 40 4.77 14.96 -12.04
C ARG A 40 4.67 13.72 -12.94
N CYS A 41 5.65 12.83 -12.89
CA CYS A 41 5.71 11.64 -13.75
C CYS A 41 5.47 10.32 -13.01
N GLU A 42 5.18 10.39 -11.71
CA GLU A 42 4.92 9.24 -10.82
C GLU A 42 6.06 8.21 -10.73
N LEU A 43 7.23 8.54 -11.29
CA LEU A 43 8.41 7.70 -11.26
C LEU A 43 8.87 7.50 -9.81
N ALA A 44 9.10 6.25 -9.43
CA ALA A 44 9.76 5.92 -8.16
C ALA A 44 11.21 6.39 -8.19
N LEU A 45 11.64 7.05 -7.13
CA LEU A 45 12.95 7.66 -6.98
C LEU A 45 13.73 6.95 -5.86
N PRO A 46 15.07 6.96 -5.91
CA PRO A 46 15.89 6.41 -4.84
C PRO A 46 15.70 7.21 -3.54
N ASP A 47 16.00 6.59 -2.41
CA ASP A 47 15.96 7.25 -1.11
C ASP A 47 16.92 8.45 -1.07
N GLY A 48 16.48 9.54 -0.41
CA GLY A 48 17.24 10.78 -0.35
C GLY A 48 17.25 11.60 -1.65
N ALA A 49 16.53 11.18 -2.70
CA ALA A 49 16.39 11.99 -3.90
C ALA A 49 15.80 13.37 -3.56
N VAL A 50 16.48 14.43 -3.99
CA VAL A 50 16.03 15.83 -3.84
C VAL A 50 15.29 16.35 -5.07
N SER A 51 15.42 15.65 -6.21
CA SER A 51 14.77 16.01 -7.47
C SER A 51 14.54 14.79 -8.36
N CYS A 52 13.61 14.90 -9.31
CA CYS A 52 13.37 13.86 -10.30
C CYS A 52 14.34 13.99 -11.49
N PHE A 53 15.14 12.97 -11.74
CA PHE A 53 16.08 12.91 -12.87
C PHE A 53 15.37 12.85 -14.23
N ALA A 54 14.20 12.20 -14.31
CA ALA A 54 13.43 12.09 -15.56
C ALA A 54 12.73 13.39 -15.96
N CYS A 55 12.40 14.26 -14.99
CA CYS A 55 11.74 15.54 -15.26
C CYS A 55 12.72 16.72 -15.36
N GLY A 56 14.03 16.49 -15.21
CA GLY A 56 15.04 17.55 -15.18
C GLY A 56 15.55 18.04 -16.54
N GLY A 57 15.13 17.43 -17.65
CA GLY A 57 15.81 17.57 -18.95
C GLY A 57 15.16 18.49 -19.99
N GLY A 58 14.01 19.12 -19.76
CA GLY A 58 13.33 19.85 -20.84
C GLY A 58 12.38 20.96 -20.38
N GLY A 59 12.83 22.20 -20.48
CA GLY A 59 11.99 23.41 -20.58
C GLY A 59 11.50 24.00 -19.26
N GLY A 60 12.27 24.94 -18.70
CA GLY A 60 11.83 26.12 -17.91
C GLY A 60 11.13 25.91 -16.55
N GLY A 61 10.55 24.75 -16.27
CA GLY A 61 9.89 24.46 -15.01
C GLY A 61 10.86 23.79 -14.03
N GLY A 62 11.04 24.38 -12.84
CA GLY A 62 11.88 23.82 -11.78
C GLY A 62 11.62 22.33 -11.55
N GLN A 63 12.68 21.60 -11.16
CA GLN A 63 12.58 20.18 -10.88
C GLN A 63 11.59 19.95 -9.73
N PRO A 64 10.57 19.10 -9.91
CA PRO A 64 9.61 18.84 -8.85
C PRO A 64 10.30 18.14 -7.68
N ALA A 65 10.09 18.66 -6.48
CA ALA A 65 10.53 18.02 -5.24
C ALA A 65 9.83 16.65 -5.12
N PRO A 66 10.56 15.56 -4.82
CA PRO A 66 9.98 14.26 -4.59
C PRO A 66 8.99 14.28 -3.43
N THR A 67 7.92 13.50 -3.56
CA THR A 67 6.93 13.30 -2.50
C THR A 67 7.02 11.87 -1.99
N ARG A 68 6.82 11.69 -0.68
CA ARG A 68 6.69 10.36 -0.09
C ARG A 68 5.28 9.81 -0.33
N VAL A 69 5.19 8.56 -0.77
CA VAL A 69 3.94 7.84 -1.04
C VAL A 69 3.95 6.46 -0.41
N TYR A 70 2.78 5.93 -0.07
CA TYR A 70 2.68 4.61 0.56
C TYR A 70 2.97 3.46 -0.40
N ARG A 71 3.65 2.45 0.15
CA ARG A 71 3.75 1.06 -0.30
C ARG A 71 3.62 0.16 0.94
N LEU A 72 2.40 0.02 1.43
CA LEU A 72 2.14 -0.74 2.66
C LEU A 72 1.94 -2.23 2.31
N LEU A 73 2.74 -3.12 2.90
CA LEU A 73 2.59 -4.56 2.73
C LEU A 73 1.72 -5.13 3.84
N LEU A 74 0.71 -5.92 3.45
CA LEU A 74 -0.23 -6.55 4.37
C LEU A 74 -0.33 -8.05 4.10
N SER A 75 -0.65 -8.80 5.15
CA SER A 75 -1.16 -10.17 5.02
C SER A 75 -2.66 -10.18 5.31
N LEU A 76 -3.47 -10.62 4.35
CA LEU A 76 -4.92 -10.71 4.49
C LEU A 76 -5.34 -12.16 4.66
N ALA A 77 -6.06 -12.48 5.73
CA ALA A 77 -6.76 -13.76 5.84
C ALA A 77 -8.12 -13.67 5.12
N THR A 78 -8.35 -14.58 4.18
CA THR A 78 -9.67 -14.87 3.61
C THR A 78 -10.26 -16.10 4.30
N HIS A 79 -11.43 -16.54 3.84
CA HIS A 79 -12.10 -17.75 4.36
C HIS A 79 -11.27 -19.04 4.25
N ASP A 80 -10.30 -19.11 3.33
CA ASP A 80 -9.59 -20.34 2.98
C ASP A 80 -8.05 -20.22 2.98
N ARG A 81 -7.48 -19.00 3.02
CA ARG A 81 -6.04 -18.79 2.92
C ARG A 81 -5.59 -17.43 3.45
N VAL A 82 -4.27 -17.27 3.59
CA VAL A 82 -3.63 -15.97 3.84
C VAL A 82 -2.93 -15.51 2.56
N VAL A 83 -3.19 -14.27 2.14
CA VAL A 83 -2.66 -13.69 0.91
C VAL A 83 -1.85 -12.44 1.22
N PRO A 84 -0.56 -12.39 0.82
CA PRO A 84 0.22 -11.17 0.91
C PRO A 84 -0.20 -10.18 -0.19
N VAL A 85 -0.41 -8.93 0.19
CA VAL A 85 -0.88 -7.86 -0.71
C VAL A 85 -0.10 -6.57 -0.48
N VAL A 86 -0.21 -5.65 -1.43
CA VAL A 86 0.35 -4.30 -1.34
C VAL A 86 -0.73 -3.23 -1.51
N LEU A 87 -0.72 -2.21 -0.66
CA LEU A 87 -1.54 -1.00 -0.75
C LEU A 87 -0.66 0.16 -1.17
N PHE A 88 -1.03 0.80 -2.28
CA PHE A 88 -0.40 2.03 -2.73
C PHE A 88 -1.12 3.26 -2.18
N ASN A 89 -0.50 4.43 -2.38
CA ASN A 89 -0.88 5.72 -1.77
C ASN A 89 -2.39 5.92 -1.52
N ARG A 90 -3.24 5.75 -2.54
CA ARG A 90 -4.68 6.00 -2.41
C ARG A 90 -5.36 5.04 -1.43
N THR A 91 -5.10 3.74 -1.53
CA THR A 91 -5.76 2.73 -0.67
C THR A 91 -5.16 2.69 0.73
N ALA A 92 -3.84 2.89 0.85
CA ALA A 92 -3.20 2.99 2.16
C ALA A 92 -3.70 4.19 2.97
N ARG A 93 -3.95 5.34 2.33
CA ARG A 93 -4.51 6.53 2.99
C ARG A 93 -5.87 6.29 3.64
N THR A 94 -6.69 5.37 3.12
CA THR A 94 -7.97 4.99 3.74
C THR A 94 -7.75 4.38 5.12
N LEU A 95 -6.71 3.58 5.30
CA LEU A 95 -6.38 2.95 6.58
C LEU A 95 -5.62 3.92 7.48
N MET A 96 -4.61 4.61 6.94
CA MET A 96 -3.70 5.42 7.76
C MET A 96 -4.31 6.77 8.16
N GLY A 97 -5.12 7.39 7.30
CA GLY A 97 -5.78 8.67 7.56
C GLY A 97 -4.91 9.92 7.38
N CYS A 98 -3.67 9.76 6.92
CA CYS A 98 -2.74 10.87 6.70
C CYS A 98 -1.85 10.63 5.47
N PRO A 99 -1.12 11.64 4.99
CA PRO A 99 -0.02 11.47 4.04
C PRO A 99 1.10 10.56 4.56
N ALA A 100 1.76 9.85 3.66
CA ALA A 100 2.91 9.00 4.01
C ALA A 100 4.06 9.79 4.64
N ASP A 101 4.25 11.04 4.22
CA ASP A 101 5.25 11.94 4.80
C ASP A 101 4.94 12.33 6.25
N ASP A 102 3.67 12.62 6.54
CA ASP A 102 3.23 12.93 7.90
C ASP A 102 3.41 11.72 8.83
N LEU A 103 3.08 10.52 8.33
CA LEU A 103 3.28 9.29 9.09
C LEU A 103 4.76 8.98 9.32
N ALA A 104 5.61 9.16 8.31
CA ALA A 104 7.05 8.96 8.43
C ALA A 104 7.67 9.90 9.48
N ARG A 105 7.29 11.18 9.46
CA ARG A 105 7.68 12.16 10.48
C ARG A 105 7.17 11.76 11.86
N PHE A 106 5.94 11.24 11.96
CA PHE A 106 5.38 10.76 13.21
C PHE A 106 6.18 9.59 13.78
N PHE A 107 6.50 8.59 12.96
CA PHE A 107 7.29 7.43 13.36
C PHE A 107 8.70 7.79 13.79
N ALA A 108 9.34 8.75 13.11
CA ALA A 108 10.64 9.27 13.49
C ALA A 108 10.61 10.00 14.84
N ALA A 109 9.52 10.74 15.13
CA ALA A 109 9.37 11.49 16.38
C ALA A 109 9.00 10.62 17.59
N HIS A 110 8.30 9.50 17.39
CA HIS A 110 7.76 8.67 18.47
C HIS A 110 8.21 7.21 18.36
N PRO A 111 9.27 6.81 19.09
CA PRO A 111 9.73 5.42 19.11
C PRO A 111 8.60 4.43 19.44
N GLY A 112 8.52 3.35 18.68
CA GLY A 112 7.50 2.31 18.86
C GLY A 112 6.13 2.60 18.21
N SER A 113 5.88 3.82 17.73
CA SER A 113 4.61 4.16 17.08
C SER A 113 4.37 3.40 15.78
N ALA A 114 5.43 3.02 15.05
CA ALA A 114 5.33 2.15 13.88
C ALA A 114 4.75 0.77 14.25
N ARG A 115 5.24 0.16 15.34
CA ARG A 115 4.70 -1.10 15.85
C ARG A 115 3.25 -0.94 16.33
N ALA A 116 2.95 0.15 17.04
CA ALA A 116 1.59 0.45 17.47
C ALA A 116 0.62 0.59 16.28
N ALA A 117 1.06 1.18 15.16
CA ALA A 117 0.27 1.28 13.94
C ALA A 117 -0.05 -0.09 13.34
N ALA A 118 0.95 -0.99 13.30
CA ALA A 118 0.78 -2.34 12.81
C ALA A 118 -0.21 -3.15 13.67
N GLU A 119 -0.09 -3.07 15.00
CA GLU A 119 -1.00 -3.75 15.93
C GLU A 119 -2.42 -3.17 15.88
N ALA A 120 -2.56 -1.86 15.72
CA ALA A 120 -3.87 -1.21 15.62
C ALA A 120 -4.67 -1.63 14.38
N LEU A 121 -4.00 -2.04 13.29
CA LEU A 121 -4.64 -2.59 12.10
C LEU A 121 -4.90 -4.09 12.19
N ARG A 122 -4.23 -4.80 13.10
CA ARG A 122 -4.35 -6.25 13.21
C ARG A 122 -5.76 -6.61 13.68
N GLY A 123 -6.37 -7.56 12.99
CA GLY A 123 -7.74 -8.00 13.25
C GLY A 123 -8.81 -7.14 12.58
N GLU A 124 -8.47 -6.05 11.89
CA GLU A 124 -9.46 -5.26 11.17
C GLU A 124 -10.05 -6.05 10.01
N MET A 125 -11.38 -6.15 10.00
CA MET A 125 -12.12 -6.77 8.89
C MET A 125 -12.38 -5.74 7.80
N CYS A 126 -12.13 -6.12 6.56
CA CYS A 126 -12.27 -5.25 5.40
C CYS A 126 -12.94 -5.98 4.24
N ARG A 127 -13.58 -5.20 3.36
CA ARG A 127 -13.84 -5.57 1.98
C ARG A 127 -12.71 -5.02 1.12
N VAL A 128 -12.13 -5.85 0.26
CA VAL A 128 -11.02 -5.45 -0.62
C VAL A 128 -11.28 -5.85 -2.06
N VAL A 129 -10.78 -5.04 -2.99
CA VAL A 129 -10.67 -5.42 -4.40
C VAL A 129 -9.20 -5.57 -4.73
N LEU A 130 -8.83 -6.74 -5.24
CA LEU A 130 -7.46 -7.15 -5.53
C LEU A 130 -7.25 -7.22 -7.05
N ARG A 131 -6.07 -6.79 -7.50
CA ARG A 131 -5.65 -6.89 -8.88
C ARG A 131 -4.33 -7.64 -8.96
N ALA A 132 -4.20 -8.50 -9.97
CA ALA A 132 -2.95 -9.17 -10.27
C ALA A 132 -1.79 -8.15 -10.43
N PRO A 133 -0.56 -8.52 -10.04
CA PRO A 133 0.61 -7.68 -10.30
C PRO A 133 0.72 -7.37 -11.80
N ALA A 134 1.09 -6.13 -12.12
CA ALA A 134 1.34 -5.74 -13.49
C ALA A 134 2.71 -6.32 -13.91
N ARG A 135 2.72 -7.49 -14.55
CA ARG A 135 3.93 -8.02 -15.19
C ARG A 135 4.37 -7.05 -16.28
N ASN A 136 5.54 -6.44 -16.13
CA ASN A 136 6.19 -5.71 -17.22
C ASN A 136 7.45 -6.47 -17.66
N LYS A 137 7.85 -6.37 -18.93
CA LYS A 137 9.02 -7.07 -19.49
C LYS A 137 10.36 -6.65 -18.84
N ARG A 138 10.35 -5.64 -17.97
CA ARG A 138 11.54 -5.03 -17.34
C ARG A 138 11.69 -5.40 -15.86
N SER A 139 10.70 -6.08 -15.27
CA SER A 139 10.76 -6.60 -13.90
C SER A 139 11.38 -8.00 -13.89
N THR A 140 12.68 -8.08 -14.14
CA THR A 140 13.48 -9.29 -13.91
C THR A 140 13.75 -9.39 -12.42
N GLY A 141 12.87 -10.08 -11.69
CA GLY A 141 13.04 -10.38 -10.27
C GLY A 141 11.72 -10.71 -9.59
N ALA A 142 11.74 -11.69 -8.67
CA ALA A 142 10.61 -12.21 -7.90
C ALA A 142 9.94 -11.19 -6.94
N ALA A 143 10.23 -9.90 -7.04
CA ALA A 143 9.98 -8.92 -5.98
C ALA A 143 8.58 -8.26 -6.01
N ASP A 144 7.87 -8.25 -7.15
CA ASP A 144 6.56 -7.57 -7.28
C ASP A 144 5.44 -8.51 -7.77
N GLU A 145 5.45 -9.76 -7.31
CA GLU A 145 4.38 -10.74 -7.59
C GLU A 145 3.15 -10.60 -6.67
N ARG A 146 3.15 -9.61 -5.76
CA ARG A 146 2.05 -9.42 -4.80
C ARG A 146 0.81 -8.86 -5.47
N LEU A 147 -0.36 -9.31 -5.00
CA LEU A 147 -1.63 -8.71 -5.42
C LEU A 147 -1.71 -7.27 -4.92
N ARG A 148 -2.25 -6.39 -5.77
CA ARG A 148 -2.42 -4.97 -5.47
C ARG A 148 -3.84 -4.73 -4.97
N VAL A 149 -3.97 -4.09 -3.81
CA VAL A 149 -5.26 -3.63 -3.30
C VAL A 149 -5.62 -2.33 -4.00
N VAL A 150 -6.67 -2.37 -4.82
CA VAL A 150 -7.18 -1.19 -5.55
C VAL A 150 -8.38 -0.53 -4.85
N SER A 151 -9.01 -1.24 -3.92
CA SER A 151 -10.01 -0.70 -2.99
C SER A 151 -9.94 -1.44 -1.65
N VAL A 152 -10.11 -0.71 -0.56
CA VAL A 152 -10.20 -1.23 0.80
C VAL A 152 -11.26 -0.45 1.56
N VAL A 153 -12.16 -1.16 2.24
CA VAL A 153 -13.23 -0.58 3.06
C VAL A 153 -13.29 -1.36 4.37
N PRO A 154 -12.91 -0.74 5.51
CA PRO A 154 -13.12 -1.32 6.83
C PRO A 154 -14.61 -1.57 7.07
N LEU A 155 -14.93 -2.71 7.71
CA LEU A 155 -16.32 -3.12 7.96
C LEU A 155 -16.83 -2.75 9.35
N ARG A 156 -15.95 -2.33 10.26
CA ARG A 156 -16.34 -1.82 11.58
C ARG A 156 -16.87 -0.39 11.45
N ASP A 157 -18.10 -0.15 11.92
CA ASP A 157 -18.70 1.19 11.92
C ASP A 157 -17.91 2.20 12.75
N SER A 158 -17.27 1.73 13.81
CA SER A 158 -16.41 2.54 14.68
C SER A 158 -14.96 2.62 14.21
N PHE A 159 -14.67 2.19 12.97
CA PHE A 159 -13.32 2.28 12.42
C PHE A 159 -12.87 3.75 12.42
N ARG A 160 -11.69 4.00 12.96
CA ARG A 160 -11.00 5.28 12.85
C ARG A 160 -9.67 5.06 12.15
N PRO A 161 -9.25 6.00 11.29
CA PRO A 161 -7.94 5.91 10.67
C PRO A 161 -6.83 5.84 11.72
N ILE A 162 -5.76 5.11 11.40
CA ILE A 162 -4.71 4.77 12.37
C ILE A 162 -4.03 6.00 12.98
N VAL A 163 -3.90 7.09 12.23
CA VAL A 163 -3.34 8.34 12.75
C VAL A 163 -4.08 8.86 13.98
N ASP A 164 -5.39 8.61 14.12
CA ASP A 164 -6.17 9.06 15.27
C ASP A 164 -5.83 8.25 16.53
N ALA A 165 -5.69 6.92 16.39
CA ALA A 165 -5.25 6.06 17.48
C ALA A 165 -3.82 6.43 17.91
N LEU A 166 -2.92 6.66 16.95
CA LEU A 166 -1.54 7.05 17.23
C LEU A 166 -1.46 8.39 17.97
N ARG A 167 -2.24 9.41 17.57
CA ARG A 167 -2.27 10.71 18.26
C ARG A 167 -2.77 10.62 19.70
N THR A 168 -3.66 9.66 19.97
CA THR A 168 -4.13 9.39 21.34
C THR A 168 -3.03 8.74 22.18
N LEU A 169 -2.30 7.79 21.62
CA LEU A 169 -1.25 7.04 22.31
C LEU A 169 0.06 7.83 22.48
N TYR A 170 0.34 8.72 21.55
CA TYR A 170 1.56 9.54 21.52
C TYR A 170 1.16 11.02 21.40
N PRO A 171 0.66 11.64 22.48
CA PRO A 171 0.32 13.04 22.48
C PRO A 171 1.58 13.88 22.27
N ARG A 172 1.42 15.05 21.65
CA ARG A 172 2.52 16.03 21.53
C ARG A 172 2.88 16.53 22.93
N SER A 173 4.06 16.15 23.41
CA SER A 173 4.72 16.72 24.58
C SER A 173 5.18 18.15 24.31
#